data_AF-A0A8S4S5F0-F1
#
_entry.id   AF-A0A8S4S5F0-F1
#
_cell.length_a   1.000
_cell.length_b   1.000
_cell.length_c   1.000
_cell.angle_alpha   90.00
_cell.angle_beta   90.00
_cell.angle_gamma   90.00
#
_symmetry.space_group_name_H-M   'P 1'
#
loop_
_entity.id
_entity.type
_entity.pdbx_description
1 polymer ?
#
loop_
_entity_poly.entity_id
_entity_poly.type
_entity_poly.pdbx_seq_one_letter_code
_entity_poly.pdbx_strand_id
1 'polypeptide(L)'
;MGRVYGDDDVYELVGGEFDMELNFVIQDAQNIQHMLELLDHCPPSLQAEIWSVFIAILRKSVRNLQACTDVGLIHHVLQRLPRAETVVADLLIEMLGVLASYSVTVKELKQLFNAMKAVNGPYLILADPSENRSDS
;
A
#
# COMPACT_ATOMS: atom_id res chain seq x y z
N MET A 1 16.20 35.45 -4.15
CA MET A 1 15.04 35.74 -3.28
C MET A 1 14.06 34.57 -3.40
N GLY A 2 14.38 33.42 -2.80
CA GLY A 2 13.52 32.23 -2.83
C GLY A 2 13.14 31.89 -1.40
N ARG A 3 11.87 32.09 -1.04
CA ARG A 3 11.35 31.67 0.27
C ARG A 3 11.06 30.18 0.22
N VAL A 4 11.68 29.46 1.15
CA VAL A 4 11.40 28.07 1.50
C VAL A 4 10.09 28.07 2.30
N TYR A 5 9.09 27.38 1.78
CA TYR A 5 7.84 26.98 2.43
C TYR A 5 7.63 25.53 1.97
N GLY A 6 7.40 24.52 2.80
CA GLY A 6 7.38 24.48 4.26
C GLY A 6 7.72 23.03 4.67
N ASP A 7 8.58 22.92 5.68
CA ASP A 7 8.95 21.67 6.36
C ASP A 7 8.01 21.36 7.54
N ASP A 8 6.91 22.12 7.68
CA ASP A 8 6.08 22.13 8.89
C ASP A 8 5.00 21.04 8.94
N ASP A 9 4.69 20.36 7.82
CA ASP A 9 3.62 19.35 7.77
C ASP A 9 4.04 17.95 8.28
N VAL A 10 5.32 17.76 8.64
CA VAL A 10 5.88 16.47 9.08
C VAL A 10 5.97 16.36 10.62
N TYR A 11 5.89 17.48 11.35
CA TYR A 11 6.02 17.51 12.81
C TYR A 11 4.97 16.67 13.52
N GLU A 12 3.73 16.72 13.05
CA GLU A 12 2.60 16.02 13.67
C GLU A 12 2.61 14.51 13.38
N LEU A 13 3.33 14.10 12.33
CA LEU A 13 3.49 12.69 11.93
C LEU A 13 4.53 11.94 12.77
N VAL A 14 5.53 12.64 13.33
CA VAL A 14 6.67 12.00 14.01
C VAL A 14 6.73 12.35 15.51
N GLY A 15 5.97 13.34 15.97
CA GLY A 15 5.88 13.68 17.39
C GLY A 15 7.20 14.21 17.99
N GLY A 16 8.10 14.75 17.16
CA GLY A 16 9.43 15.22 17.58
C GLY A 16 10.31 15.73 16.43
N GLU A 17 11.58 16.06 16.73
CA GLU A 17 12.57 16.54 15.76
C GLU A 17 12.85 15.49 14.66
N PHE A 18 12.76 15.93 13.41
CA PHE A 18 13.09 15.13 12.24
C PHE A 18 14.61 15.20 11.98
N ASP A 19 15.35 14.23 12.52
CA ASP A 19 16.77 14.08 12.25
C ASP A 19 16.97 12.99 11.17
N MET A 20 17.61 13.40 10.08
CA MET A 20 17.86 12.59 8.88
C MET A 20 18.75 11.36 9.16
N GLU A 21 19.44 11.31 10.31
CA GLU A 21 20.22 10.17 10.82
C GLU A 21 19.50 9.39 11.95
N LEU A 22 18.50 9.95 12.62
CA LEU A 22 17.81 9.32 13.76
C LEU A 22 16.58 8.51 13.33
N ASN A 23 16.78 7.19 13.22
CA ASN A 23 15.77 6.14 13.37
C ASN A 23 14.37 6.44 12.81
N PHE A 24 14.15 6.13 11.53
CA PHE A 24 12.82 6.00 10.92
C PHE A 24 11.98 4.85 11.49
N VAL A 25 12.27 4.38 12.71
CA VAL A 25 11.64 3.19 13.29
C VAL A 25 10.23 3.53 13.74
N ILE A 26 9.27 2.84 13.14
CA ILE A 26 7.89 2.82 13.60
C ILE A 26 7.88 2.14 14.98
N GLN A 27 7.60 2.91 16.03
CA GLN A 27 7.61 2.43 17.42
C GLN A 27 6.35 1.61 17.74
N ASP A 28 5.20 2.05 17.23
CA ASP A 28 3.93 1.34 17.34
C ASP A 28 3.38 1.07 15.94
N ALA A 29 3.18 -0.20 15.62
CA ALA A 29 2.65 -0.62 14.33
C ALA A 29 1.23 -0.08 14.10
N GLN A 30 0.43 0.18 15.14
CA GLN A 30 -0.90 0.79 15.02
C GLN A 30 -0.87 2.19 14.40
N ASN A 31 0.24 2.93 14.53
CA ASN A 31 0.39 4.23 13.90
C ASN A 31 0.34 4.13 12.37
N ILE A 32 0.65 2.96 11.78
CA ILE A 32 0.47 2.72 10.35
C ILE A 32 -1.03 2.78 10.01
N GLN A 33 -1.90 2.17 10.81
CA GLN A 33 -3.35 2.20 10.56
C GLN A 33 -3.90 3.61 10.69
N HIS A 34 -3.50 4.36 11.72
CA HIS A 34 -3.89 5.76 11.88
C HIS A 34 -3.41 6.64 10.71
N MET A 35 -2.18 6.45 10.24
CA MET A 35 -1.68 7.15 9.05
C MET A 35 -2.55 6.84 7.83
N LEU A 36 -2.96 5.58 7.62
CA LEU A 36 -3.81 5.19 6.51
C LEU A 36 -5.22 5.78 6.60
N GLU A 37 -5.80 5.85 7.80
CA GLU A 37 -7.10 6.48 8.05
C GLU A 37 -7.06 7.97 7.73
N LEU A 38 -6.00 8.68 8.15
CA LEU A 38 -5.81 10.09 7.83
C LEU A 38 -5.63 10.31 6.32
N LEU A 39 -4.84 9.45 5.67
CA LEU A 39 -4.56 9.53 4.23
C LEU A 39 -5.82 9.41 3.37
N ASP A 40 -6.82 8.64 3.81
CA ASP A 40 -8.09 8.49 3.07
C ASP A 40 -8.87 9.81 2.96
N HIS A 41 -8.53 10.82 3.76
CA HIS A 41 -9.14 12.17 3.74
C HIS A 41 -8.28 13.22 3.03
N CYS A 42 -7.05 12.89 2.66
CA CYS A 42 -6.13 13.83 2.00
C CYS A 42 -6.40 13.94 0.49
N PRO A 43 -6.08 15.09 -0.14
CA PRO A 43 -6.10 15.20 -1.59
C PRO A 43 -5.05 14.26 -2.22
N PRO A 44 -5.25 13.80 -3.47
CA PRO A 44 -4.36 12.85 -4.15
C PRO A 44 -2.89 13.26 -4.19
N SER A 45 -2.61 14.57 -4.32
CA SER A 45 -1.24 15.11 -4.33
C SER A 45 -0.51 14.83 -3.01
N LEU A 46 -1.17 15.08 -1.88
CA LEU A 46 -0.60 14.84 -0.55
C LEU A 46 -0.49 13.34 -0.25
N GLN A 47 -1.48 12.55 -0.68
CA GLN A 47 -1.38 11.09 -0.59
C GLN A 47 -0.12 10.58 -1.30
N ALA A 48 0.14 11.07 -2.52
CA ALA A 48 1.31 10.66 -3.29
C ALA A 48 2.63 11.00 -2.60
N GLU A 49 2.74 12.19 -2.00
CA GLU A 49 3.93 12.61 -1.25
C GLU A 49 4.17 11.69 -0.04
N ILE A 50 3.13 11.47 0.77
CA ILE A 50 3.24 10.63 1.97
C ILE A 50 3.54 9.18 1.61
N TRP A 51 2.88 8.61 0.59
CA TRP A 51 3.19 7.26 0.11
C TRP A 51 4.63 7.15 -0.36
N SER A 52 5.15 8.14 -1.08
CA SER A 52 6.55 8.15 -1.54
C SER A 52 7.54 8.15 -0.37
N VAL A 53 7.30 8.98 0.64
CA VAL A 53 8.11 9.02 1.87
C VAL A 53 8.04 7.69 2.61
N PHE A 54 6.83 7.15 2.77
CA PHE A 54 6.62 5.90 3.48
C PHE A 54 7.32 4.72 2.78
N ILE A 55 7.23 4.62 1.46
CA ILE A 55 7.99 3.65 0.66
C ILE A 55 9.50 3.79 0.91
N ALA A 56 10.03 5.02 0.87
CA ALA A 56 11.45 5.27 1.09
C ALA A 56 11.92 4.83 2.50
N ILE A 57 11.08 5.05 3.51
CA ILE A 57 11.31 4.59 4.89
C ILE A 57 11.35 3.07 4.97
N LEU A 58 10.36 2.39 4.36
CA LEU A 58 10.28 0.92 4.42
C LEU A 58 11.46 0.25 3.72
N ARG A 59 11.92 0.79 2.58
CA ARG A 59 13.09 0.26 1.85
C ARG A 59 14.37 0.25 2.68
N LYS A 60 14.48 1.09 3.72
CA LYS A 60 15.67 1.20 4.58
C LYS A 60 15.55 0.46 5.91
N SER A 61 14.39 -0.12 6.25
CA SER A 61 14.13 -0.64 7.59
C SER A 61 13.33 -1.94 7.58
N VAL A 62 14.04 -3.06 7.79
CA VAL A 62 13.44 -4.38 8.02
C VAL A 62 12.47 -4.37 9.21
N ARG A 63 12.77 -3.60 10.26
CA ARG A 63 11.88 -3.47 11.43
C ARG A 63 10.55 -2.84 11.05
N ASN A 64 10.55 -1.82 10.19
CA ASN A 64 9.31 -1.21 9.73
C ASN A 64 8.54 -2.12 8.79
N LEU A 65 9.24 -2.86 7.93
CA LEU A 65 8.63 -3.89 7.08
C LEU A 65 7.92 -4.95 7.94
N GLN A 66 8.54 -5.37 9.04
CA GLN A 66 7.89 -6.27 10.00
C GLN A 66 6.65 -5.63 10.63
N ALA A 67 6.71 -4.36 11.06
CA ALA A 67 5.55 -3.65 11.61
C ALA A 67 4.39 -3.58 10.59
N CYS A 68 4.70 -3.38 9.30
CA CYS A 68 3.71 -3.42 8.22
C CYS A 68 3.05 -4.80 8.06
N THR A 69 3.81 -5.89 8.17
CA THR A 69 3.29 -7.26 8.20
C THR A 69 2.37 -7.49 9.40
N ASP A 70 2.76 -7.01 10.58
CA ASP A 70 2.01 -7.22 11.83
C ASP A 70 0.62 -6.58 11.78
N VAL A 71 0.46 -5.48 11.03
CA VAL A 71 -0.84 -4.82 10.79
C VAL A 71 -1.52 -5.25 9.49
N GLY A 72 -0.94 -6.18 8.72
CA GLY A 72 -1.52 -6.65 7.47
C GLY A 72 -1.60 -5.56 6.39
N LEU A 73 -0.57 -4.72 6.27
CA LEU A 73 -0.54 -3.57 5.35
C LEU A 73 -0.90 -3.94 3.89
N ILE A 74 -0.49 -5.11 3.41
CA ILE A 74 -0.85 -5.59 2.06
C ILE A 74 -2.37 -5.60 1.85
N HIS A 75 -3.13 -6.08 2.84
CA HIS A 75 -4.59 -6.10 2.75
C HIS A 75 -5.17 -4.69 2.66
N HIS A 76 -4.69 -3.79 3.51
CA HIS A 76 -5.13 -2.40 3.53
C HIS A 76 -4.80 -1.64 2.24
N VAL A 77 -3.66 -1.91 1.62
CA VAL A 77 -3.27 -1.33 0.33
C VAL A 77 -4.16 -1.87 -0.80
N LEU A 78 -4.40 -3.19 -0.83
CA LEU A 78 -5.25 -3.82 -1.85
C LEU A 78 -6.70 -3.30 -1.81
N GLN A 79 -7.24 -2.96 -0.63
CA GLN A 79 -8.57 -2.37 -0.50
C GLN A 79 -8.68 -0.94 -1.06
N ARG A 80 -7.56 -0.21 -1.13
CA ARG A 80 -7.49 1.17 -1.63
C ARG A 80 -7.23 1.23 -3.13
N LEU A 81 -6.56 0.22 -3.69
CA LEU A 81 -6.18 0.22 -5.09
C LEU A 81 -7.33 0.47 -6.10
N PRO A 82 -8.55 -0.09 -5.94
CA PRO A 82 -9.64 0.10 -6.92
C PRO A 82 -10.18 1.53 -7.02
N ARG A 83 -9.94 2.37 -6.01
CA ARG A 83 -10.48 3.74 -5.88
C ARG A 83 -9.39 4.81 -5.95
N ALA A 84 -8.13 4.41 -6.05
CA ALA A 84 -7.01 5.33 -6.08
C ALA A 84 -6.89 6.02 -7.46
N GLU A 85 -6.54 7.30 -7.48
CA GLU A 85 -6.12 7.97 -8.71
C GLU A 85 -4.83 7.35 -9.26
N THR A 86 -4.60 7.49 -10.56
CA THR A 86 -3.50 6.82 -11.28
C THR A 86 -2.15 6.94 -10.58
N VAL A 87 -1.73 8.14 -10.18
CA VAL A 87 -0.43 8.36 -9.51
C VAL A 87 -0.36 7.66 -8.15
N VAL A 88 -1.45 7.72 -7.37
CA VAL A 88 -1.51 7.04 -6.07
C VAL A 88 -1.53 5.52 -6.29
N ALA A 89 -2.26 5.02 -7.28
CA ALA A 89 -2.31 3.60 -7.61
C ALA A 89 -0.94 3.04 -7.99
N ASP A 90 -0.15 3.78 -8.78
CA ASP A 90 1.22 3.40 -9.12
C ASP A 90 2.11 3.27 -7.87
N LEU A 91 1.98 4.20 -6.92
CA LEU A 91 2.69 4.15 -5.63
C LEU A 91 2.21 2.99 -4.74
N LEU A 92 0.91 2.72 -4.72
CA LEU A 92 0.36 1.57 -4.00
C LEU A 92 0.88 0.24 -4.59
N ILE A 93 1.02 0.13 -5.91
CA ILE A 93 1.64 -1.03 -6.57
C ILE A 93 3.12 -1.12 -6.21
N GLU A 94 3.85 0.00 -6.21
CA GLU A 94 5.25 0.02 -5.77
C GLU A 94 5.40 -0.45 -4.31
N MET A 95 4.52 0.03 -3.42
CA MET A 95 4.46 -0.38 -2.02
C MET A 95 4.26 -1.90 -1.89
N LEU A 96 3.30 -2.46 -2.63
CA LEU A 96 3.09 -3.91 -2.67
C LEU A 96 4.34 -4.65 -3.17
N GLY A 97 5.08 -4.08 -4.12
CA GLY A 97 6.36 -4.61 -4.59
C GLY A 97 7.43 -4.64 -3.50
N VAL A 98 7.56 -3.57 -2.71
CA VAL A 98 8.49 -3.50 -1.58
C VAL A 98 8.15 -4.56 -0.53
N LEU A 99 6.88 -4.66 -0.13
CA LEU A 99 6.44 -5.65 0.85
C LEU A 99 6.63 -7.09 0.31
N ALA A 100 6.29 -7.35 -0.95
CA ALA A 100 6.48 -8.66 -1.57
C ALA A 100 7.97 -9.06 -1.67
N SER A 101 8.86 -8.11 -1.93
CA SER A 101 10.31 -8.37 -1.97
C SER A 101 10.91 -8.67 -0.60
N TYR A 102 10.34 -8.10 0.46
CA TYR A 102 10.70 -8.39 1.83
C TYR A 102 10.21 -9.78 2.27
N SER A 103 8.95 -10.08 1.93
CA SER A 103 8.26 -11.30 2.31
C SER A 103 8.66 -12.49 1.42
N VAL A 104 9.94 -12.93 1.50
CA VAL A 104 10.40 -14.24 1.01
C VAL A 104 9.64 -15.41 1.70
N THR A 105 8.85 -15.13 2.73
CA THR A 105 7.95 -16.06 3.42
C THR A 105 6.49 -15.97 2.89
N VAL A 106 6.20 -16.75 1.84
CA VAL A 106 4.93 -17.35 1.31
C VAL A 106 3.53 -16.83 1.75
N LYS A 107 3.28 -16.44 3.01
CA LYS A 107 1.94 -16.18 3.57
C LYS A 107 1.26 -14.95 2.95
N GLU A 108 1.97 -13.84 2.85
CA GLU A 108 1.41 -12.59 2.34
C GLU A 108 1.38 -12.55 0.82
N LEU A 109 2.37 -13.17 0.16
CA LEU A 109 2.36 -13.40 -1.27
C LEU A 109 1.11 -14.17 -1.72
N LYS A 110 0.67 -15.17 -0.93
CA LYS A 110 -0.60 -15.88 -1.16
C LYS A 110 -1.82 -14.95 -1.05
N GLN A 111 -1.83 -13.99 -0.12
CA GLN A 111 -2.92 -13.02 -0.01
C GLN A 111 -2.95 -12.08 -1.23
N LEU A 112 -1.79 -11.62 -1.70
CA LEU A 112 -1.65 -10.82 -2.93
C LEU A 112 -2.19 -11.59 -4.15
N PHE A 113 -1.75 -12.85 -4.34
CA PHE A 113 -2.26 -13.70 -5.42
C PHE A 113 -3.76 -13.96 -5.33
N ASN A 114 -4.29 -14.18 -4.12
CA ASN A 114 -5.72 -14.41 -3.94
C ASN A 114 -6.54 -13.16 -4.25
N ALA A 115 -6.08 -11.97 -3.86
CA ALA A 115 -6.73 -10.72 -4.22
C ALA A 115 -6.73 -10.47 -5.72
N MET A 116 -5.61 -10.71 -6.41
CA MET A 116 -5.54 -10.63 -7.88
C MET A 116 -6.47 -11.62 -8.57
N LYS A 117 -6.58 -12.86 -8.05
CA LYS A 117 -7.53 -13.86 -8.57
C LYS A 117 -9.00 -13.48 -8.32
N ALA A 118 -9.30 -12.83 -7.20
CA ALA A 118 -10.65 -12.38 -6.90
C ALA A 118 -11.14 -11.27 -7.85
N VAL A 119 -10.22 -10.41 -8.32
CA VAL A 119 -10.53 -9.38 -9.33
C VAL A 119 -10.72 -10.00 -10.73
N ASN A 120 -10.00 -11.09 -11.04
CA ASN A 120 -10.16 -11.87 -12.27
C ASN A 120 -11.10 -13.07 -12.05
N GLY A 121 -12.37 -12.81 -11.71
CA GLY A 121 -13.37 -13.87 -11.52
C GLY A 121 -13.40 -14.90 -12.68
N PRO A 122 -13.86 -16.15 -12.44
CA PRO A 122 -13.76 -17.29 -13.38
C PRO A 122 -14.56 -17.18 -14.70
N TYR A 123 -14.97 -15.98 -15.13
CA TYR A 123 -15.81 -15.73 -16.31
C TYR A 123 -15.02 -15.54 -17.61
N LEU A 124 -14.03 -16.39 -17.89
CA LEU A 124 -13.38 -16.42 -19.20
C LEU A 124 -13.14 -17.83 -19.76
N ILE A 125 -13.64 -18.88 -19.10
CA ILE A 125 -13.60 -20.25 -19.63
C ILE A 125 -14.92 -20.98 -19.33
N LEU A 126 -16.07 -20.45 -19.78
CA LEU A 126 -17.31 -21.23 -19.95
C LEU A 126 -18.19 -20.59 -21.05
N ALA A 127 -17.60 -20.29 -22.20
CA ALA A 127 -18.37 -20.14 -23.43
C ALA A 127 -17.97 -21.29 -24.35
N ASP A 128 -18.41 -22.50 -23.99
CA ASP A 128 -18.45 -23.62 -24.93
C ASP A 128 -19.85 -23.58 -25.60
N PRO A 129 -19.96 -23.22 -26.89
CA PRO A 129 -21.26 -23.10 -27.56
C PRO A 129 -21.77 -24.46 -28.08
N SER A 130 -21.59 -25.53 -27.30
CA SER A 130 -21.96 -26.90 -27.69
C SER A 130 -23.12 -27.51 -26.89
N GLU A 131 -23.91 -26.72 -26.16
CA GLU A 131 -25.23 -27.14 -25.66
C GLU A 131 -26.35 -26.28 -26.26
N ASN A 132 -26.66 -26.53 -27.53
CA ASN A 132 -28.05 -26.40 -27.98
C ASN A 132 -28.35 -27.49 -29.01
N ARG A 133 -28.48 -28.72 -28.50
CA ARG A 133 -29.05 -29.83 -29.26
C ARG A 133 -29.70 -30.84 -28.32
N SER A 134 -30.97 -30.63 -27.98
CA SER A 134 -32.01 -31.66 -28.08
C SER A 134 -33.41 -31.09 -27.77
N ASP A 135 -34.29 -31.32 -28.74
CA ASP A 135 -35.67 -31.78 -28.61
C ASP A 135 -36.67 -31.00 -27.74
N SER A 136 -37.57 -30.28 -28.41
CA SER A 136 -38.99 -30.67 -28.58
C SER A 136 -39.68 -29.80 -29.63
#